data_AF-A0A8J7X094-F1
#
_entry.id   AF-A0A8J7X094-F1
#
_cell.length_a   1.000
_cell.length_b   1.000
_cell.length_c   1.000
_cell.angle_alpha   90.00
_cell.angle_beta   90.00
_cell.angle_gamma   90.00
#
_symmetry.space_group_name_H-M   'P 1'
#
loop_
_entity.id
_entity.type
_entity.pdbx_description
1 polymer ?
#
loop_
_entity_poly.entity_id
_entity_poly.type
_entity_poly.pdbx_seq_one_letter_code
_entity_poly.pdbx_strand_id
1 'polypeptide(L)'
;MSVSNKNWIFPSPQTSGPISTYALAQGLRKAQKESGLPRTTPHDLRRTAATIISELGFNRLVVDKILNHKDRTVGGIYDRHTYDAEKRQALEAWEAELEQILAGKMDKDGKVIDIRQAQG
;
A
#
# COMPACT_ATOMS: atom_id res chain seq x y z
N MET A 1 8.77 -20.30 -34.50
CA MET A 1 8.44 -20.23 -33.06
C MET A 1 8.86 -18.86 -32.55
N SER A 2 7.91 -17.94 -32.28
CA SER A 2 8.21 -16.57 -31.85
C SER A 2 7.89 -16.43 -30.37
N VAL A 3 8.92 -16.22 -29.55
CA VAL A 3 8.79 -15.88 -28.13
C VAL A 3 8.47 -14.38 -28.06
N SER A 4 7.19 -14.03 -27.95
CA SER A 4 6.76 -12.64 -27.79
C SER A 4 6.84 -12.24 -26.32
N ASN A 5 7.91 -11.54 -25.97
CA ASN A 5 8.26 -11.07 -24.63
C ASN A 5 7.40 -9.85 -24.21
N LYS A 6 6.09 -10.06 -23.96
CA LYS A 6 5.18 -9.08 -23.35
C LYS A 6 4.60 -9.63 -22.03
N ASN A 7 5.47 -9.99 -21.10
CA ASN A 7 5.08 -10.56 -19.80
C ASN A 7 4.61 -9.46 -18.83
N TRP A 8 3.29 -9.21 -18.82
CA TRP A 8 2.66 -8.42 -17.76
C TRP A 8 2.60 -9.25 -16.46
N ILE A 9 2.94 -8.65 -15.31
CA ILE A 9 2.81 -9.30 -13.99
C ILE A 9 1.34 -9.63 -13.69
N PHE A 10 0.43 -8.72 -14.09
CA PHE A 10 -1.02 -8.91 -14.00
C PHE A 10 -1.63 -8.84 -15.40
N PRO A 11 -1.64 -9.96 -16.15
CA PRO A 11 -2.18 -9.99 -17.51
C PRO A 11 -3.71 -9.94 -17.50
N SER A 12 -4.27 -9.34 -18.53
CA SER A 12 -5.72 -9.40 -18.77
C SER A 12 -6.10 -10.79 -19.27
N PRO A 13 -7.20 -11.39 -18.77
CA PRO A 13 -7.72 -12.64 -19.32
C PRO A 13 -8.39 -12.43 -20.69
N GLN A 14 -8.71 -11.19 -21.06
CA GLN A 14 -9.48 -10.85 -22.26
C GLN A 14 -8.61 -10.26 -23.36
N THR A 15 -7.41 -9.77 -23.04
CA THR A 15 -6.50 -9.11 -23.98
C THR A 15 -5.07 -9.60 -23.75
N SER A 16 -4.19 -9.50 -24.74
CA SER A 16 -2.74 -9.73 -24.57
C SER A 16 -2.02 -8.57 -23.85
N GLY A 17 -2.79 -7.74 -23.13
CA GLY A 17 -2.35 -6.55 -22.43
C GLY A 17 -2.41 -6.69 -20.90
N PRO A 18 -2.10 -5.62 -20.15
CA PRO A 18 -2.25 -5.62 -18.70
C PRO A 18 -3.73 -5.63 -18.31
N ILE A 19 -4.01 -6.03 -17.07
CA ILE A 19 -5.34 -5.89 -16.48
C ILE A 19 -5.83 -4.44 -16.60
N SER A 20 -7.10 -4.27 -16.98
CA SER A 20 -7.69 -2.94 -17.11
C SER A 20 -7.98 -2.32 -15.74
N THR A 21 -7.95 -0.99 -15.67
CA THR A 21 -8.38 -0.24 -14.47
C THR A 21 -9.82 -0.54 -14.10
N TYR A 22 -10.68 -0.82 -15.10
CA TYR A 22 -12.05 -1.25 -14.88
C TYR A 22 -12.13 -2.59 -14.14
N ALA A 23 -11.34 -3.59 -14.55
CA ALA A 23 -11.30 -4.89 -13.87
C ALA A 23 -10.84 -4.77 -12.41
N LEU A 24 -9.83 -3.93 -12.13
CA LEU A 24 -9.42 -3.61 -10.76
C LEU A 24 -10.54 -2.95 -9.95
N ALA A 25 -11.24 -1.98 -10.54
CA ALA A 25 -12.36 -1.31 -9.88
C ALA A 25 -13.51 -2.28 -9.57
N GLN A 26 -13.81 -3.22 -10.46
CA GLN A 26 -14.82 -4.27 -10.22
C GLN A 26 -14.38 -5.24 -9.11
N GLY A 27 -13.11 -5.65 -9.11
CA GLY A 27 -12.54 -6.48 -8.05
C GLY A 27 -12.67 -5.82 -6.67
N LEU A 28 -12.32 -4.53 -6.57
CA LEU A 28 -12.44 -3.78 -5.33
C LEU A 28 -13.91 -3.62 -4.88
N ARG A 29 -14.84 -3.36 -5.79
CA ARG A 29 -16.28 -3.28 -5.48
C ARG A 29 -16.81 -4.61 -4.95
N LYS A 30 -16.37 -5.73 -5.51
CA LYS A 30 -16.74 -7.06 -5.03
C LYS A 30 -16.23 -7.28 -3.60
N ALA A 31 -14.95 -7.00 -3.36
CA ALA A 31 -14.35 -7.11 -2.02
C ALA A 31 -15.06 -6.22 -0.99
N GLN A 32 -15.45 -4.99 -1.36
CA GLN A 32 -16.23 -4.10 -0.50
C GLN A 32 -17.58 -4.69 -0.11
N LYS A 33 -18.31 -5.24 -1.08
CA LYS A 33 -19.60 -5.87 -0.83
C LYS A 33 -19.49 -7.07 0.11
N GLU A 34 -18.44 -7.87 -0.04
CA GLU A 34 -18.20 -9.06 0.78
C GLU A 34 -17.70 -8.74 2.19
N SER A 35 -16.92 -7.67 2.34
CA SER A 35 -16.36 -7.24 3.64
C SER A 35 -17.28 -6.31 4.44
N GLY A 36 -18.33 -5.76 3.82
CA GLY A 36 -19.17 -4.73 4.45
C GLY A 36 -18.46 -3.38 4.64
N LEU A 37 -17.27 -3.21 4.04
CA LEU A 37 -16.52 -1.96 4.12
C LEU A 37 -17.25 -0.81 3.41
N PRO A 38 -17.12 0.43 3.91
CA PRO A 38 -17.62 1.60 3.22
C PRO A 38 -16.92 1.77 1.87
N ARG A 39 -17.48 2.65 1.03
CA ARG A 39 -16.92 2.94 -0.30
C ARG A 39 -15.44 3.33 -0.17
N THR A 40 -14.58 2.46 -0.66
CA THR A 40 -13.12 2.59 -0.65
C THR A 40 -12.61 2.70 -2.09
N THR A 41 -11.46 3.31 -2.29
CA THR A 41 -10.79 3.39 -3.58
C THR A 41 -9.39 2.80 -3.50
N PRO A 42 -8.74 2.46 -4.63
CA PRO A 42 -7.35 2.03 -4.61
C PRO A 42 -6.42 3.09 -3.98
N HIS A 43 -6.80 4.37 -4.06
CA HIS A 43 -6.04 5.44 -3.44
C HIS A 43 -6.08 5.37 -1.91
N ASP A 44 -7.22 4.97 -1.32
CA ASP A 44 -7.35 4.80 0.12
C ASP A 44 -6.46 3.66 0.61
N LEU A 45 -6.44 2.52 -0.11
CA LEU A 45 -5.53 1.41 0.20
C LEU A 45 -4.07 1.84 0.19
N ARG A 46 -3.67 2.65 -0.80
CA ARG A 46 -2.33 3.22 -0.88
C ARG A 46 -2.00 4.13 0.30
N ARG A 47 -2.96 4.96 0.75
CA ARG A 47 -2.80 5.81 1.93
C ARG A 47 -2.69 4.98 3.20
N THR A 48 -3.51 3.94 3.36
CA THR A 48 -3.46 3.01 4.49
C THR A 48 -2.08 2.34 4.58
N ALA A 49 -1.56 1.79 3.48
CA ALA A 49 -0.22 1.20 3.48
C ALA A 49 0.86 2.21 3.88
N ALA A 50 0.79 3.45 3.38
CA ALA A 50 1.73 4.50 3.74
C ALA A 50 1.69 4.88 5.22
N THR A 51 0.49 4.96 5.80
CA THR A 51 0.30 5.20 7.24
C THR A 51 0.92 4.09 8.05
N ILE A 52 0.62 2.82 7.74
CA ILE A 52 1.13 1.69 8.52
C ILE A 52 2.65 1.59 8.42
N ILE A 53 3.24 1.78 7.22
CA ILE A 53 4.71 1.82 7.09
C ILE A 53 5.32 2.95 7.94
N SER A 54 4.63 4.09 8.07
CA SER A 54 5.08 5.18 8.94
C SER A 54 4.96 4.81 10.43
N GLU A 55 3.88 4.12 10.83
CA GLU A 55 3.67 3.61 12.20
C GLU A 55 4.69 2.54 12.60
N LEU A 56 5.17 1.75 11.63
CA LEU A 56 6.29 0.82 11.78
C LEU A 56 7.65 1.53 11.97
N GLY A 57 7.68 2.86 11.98
CA GLY A 57 8.85 3.68 12.33
C GLY A 57 9.74 4.06 11.14
N PHE A 58 9.34 3.75 9.90
CA PHE A 58 10.12 4.14 8.73
C PHE A 58 10.03 5.65 8.46
N ASN A 59 11.16 6.22 8.03
CA ASN A 59 11.24 7.65 7.73
C ASN A 59 10.30 8.03 6.57
N ARG A 60 9.67 9.20 6.67
CA ARG A 60 8.83 9.78 5.63
C ARG A 60 9.50 9.83 4.25
N LEU A 61 10.81 10.05 4.18
CA LEU A 61 11.57 9.99 2.93
C LEU A 61 11.43 8.62 2.26
N VAL A 62 11.56 7.53 3.01
CA VAL A 62 11.43 6.16 2.48
C VAL A 62 10.00 5.94 2.00
N VAL A 63 9.00 6.34 2.78
CA VAL A 63 7.58 6.26 2.39
C VAL A 63 7.31 7.04 1.10
N ASP A 64 7.80 8.27 0.98
CA ASP A 64 7.65 9.08 -0.22
C ASP A 64 8.32 8.43 -1.45
N LYS A 65 9.48 7.78 -1.27
CA LYS A 65 10.15 7.03 -2.34
C LYS A 65 9.38 5.75 -2.73
N ILE A 66 8.81 4.99 -1.79
CA ILE A 66 7.92 3.85 -2.07
C ILE A 66 6.71 4.31 -2.89
N LEU A 67 6.14 5.44 -2.48
CA LEU A 67 5.02 6.06 -3.14
C LEU A 67 5.41 6.71 -4.48
N ASN A 68 6.70 6.81 -4.81
CA ASN A 68 7.19 7.52 -5.99
C ASN A 68 6.66 8.98 -6.04
N HIS A 69 6.59 9.63 -4.88
CA HIS A 69 6.28 11.04 -4.79
C HIS A 69 7.45 11.86 -5.34
N LYS A 70 7.12 12.83 -6.20
CA LYS A 70 8.13 13.73 -6.76
C LYS A 70 8.60 14.70 -5.68
N ASP A 71 9.89 14.62 -5.36
CA ASP A 71 10.55 15.65 -4.55
C ASP A 71 10.69 16.94 -5.39
N ARG A 72 10.14 18.03 -4.88
CA ARG A 72 10.15 19.36 -5.53
C ARG A 72 11.11 20.32 -4.84
N THR A 73 11.87 19.85 -3.85
CA THR A 73 12.89 20.65 -3.16
C THR A 73 14.18 20.70 -3.97
N VAL A 74 15.09 21.60 -3.60
CA VAL A 74 16.46 21.65 -4.16
C VAL A 74 17.19 20.33 -3.90
N GLY A 75 16.92 19.67 -2.77
CA GLY A 75 17.48 18.34 -2.45
C GLY A 75 17.13 17.29 -3.49
N GLY A 76 15.89 17.30 -4.01
CA GLY A 76 15.45 16.40 -5.07
C GLY A 76 16.19 16.54 -6.41
N ILE A 77 16.88 17.66 -6.66
CA ILE A 77 17.74 17.83 -7.84
C ILE A 77 19.01 16.97 -7.73
N TYR A 78 19.50 16.78 -6.49
CA TYR A 78 20.76 16.11 -6.20
C TYR A 78 20.60 14.69 -5.68
N ASP A 79 19.45 14.37 -5.07
CA ASP A 79 19.16 13.06 -4.52
C ASP A 79 18.85 12.04 -5.62
N ARG A 80 19.91 11.48 -6.19
CA ARG A 80 19.88 10.40 -7.20
C ARG A 80 19.82 9.01 -6.59
N HIS A 81 19.83 8.91 -5.26
CA HIS A 81 19.76 7.62 -4.59
C HIS A 81 18.35 7.04 -4.76
N THR A 82 18.27 5.76 -5.11
CA THR A 82 17.00 5.08 -5.39
C THR A 82 16.31 4.57 -4.13
N TYR A 83 17.06 4.47 -3.02
CA TYR A 83 16.62 3.94 -1.72
C TYR A 83 16.07 2.51 -1.84
N ASP A 84 16.57 1.70 -2.78
CA ASP A 84 15.99 0.38 -3.06
C ASP A 84 16.11 -0.57 -1.86
N ALA A 85 17.18 -0.47 -1.06
CA ALA A 85 17.37 -1.27 0.14
C ALA A 85 16.37 -0.88 1.23
N GLU A 86 16.21 0.42 1.48
CA GLU A 86 15.31 0.96 2.50
C GLU A 86 13.85 0.73 2.12
N LYS A 87 13.49 0.91 0.84
CA LYS A 87 12.16 0.57 0.32
C LYS A 87 11.85 -0.90 0.52
N ARG A 88 12.82 -1.80 0.27
CA ARG A 88 12.66 -3.24 0.49
C ARG A 88 12.40 -3.54 1.95
N GLN A 89 13.24 -3.05 2.86
CA GLN A 89 13.08 -3.28 4.31
C GLN A 89 11.72 -2.80 4.82
N ALA A 90 11.27 -1.63 4.36
CA ALA A 90 9.95 -1.09 4.71
C ALA A 90 8.79 -1.95 4.19
N LEU A 91 8.89 -2.47 2.96
CA LEU A 91 7.87 -3.32 2.36
C LEU A 91 7.84 -4.72 2.98
N GLU A 92 9.00 -5.27 3.35
CA GLU A 92 9.10 -6.54 4.10
C GLU A 92 8.50 -6.42 5.50
N ALA A 93 8.74 -5.31 6.20
CA ALA A 93 8.11 -5.05 7.49
C ALA A 93 6.58 -4.88 7.37
N TRP A 94 6.12 -4.22 6.31
CA TRP A 94 4.69 -4.12 6.00
C TRP A 94 4.06 -5.49 5.68
N GLU A 95 4.76 -6.34 4.94
CA GLU A 95 4.33 -7.73 4.69
C GLU A 95 4.16 -8.51 5.99
N ALA A 96 5.15 -8.44 6.90
CA ALA A 96 5.07 -9.10 8.19
C ALA A 96 3.89 -8.58 9.06
N GLU A 97 3.59 -7.29 9.01
CA GLU A 97 2.41 -6.71 9.69
C GLU A 97 1.11 -7.22 9.05
N LEU A 98 1.06 -7.28 7.72
CA LEU A 98 -0.10 -7.79 6.99
C LEU A 98 -0.37 -9.27 7.33
N GLU A 99 0.66 -10.09 7.46
CA GLU A 99 0.55 -11.49 7.89
C GLU A 99 -0.05 -11.59 9.31
N GLN A 100 0.33 -10.71 10.22
CA GLN A 100 -0.24 -10.66 11.58
C GLN A 100 -1.72 -10.28 11.57
N ILE A 101 -2.10 -9.28 10.75
CA ILE A 101 -3.50 -8.88 10.55
C ILE A 101 -4.32 -10.06 10.01
N LEU A 102 -3.81 -10.76 8.99
CA LEU A 102 -4.48 -11.92 8.39
C LEU A 102 -4.60 -13.10 9.36
N ALA A 103 -3.60 -13.30 10.23
CA ALA A 103 -3.64 -14.31 11.30
C ALA A 103 -4.62 -13.94 12.43
N GLY A 104 -5.27 -12.77 12.39
CA GLY A 104 -6.16 -12.29 13.44
C GLY A 104 -5.44 -11.93 14.75
N LYS A 105 -4.13 -11.70 14.68
CA LYS A 105 -3.26 -11.39 15.83
C LYS A 105 -3.05 -9.88 15.99
N MET A 106 -4.04 -9.07 15.65
CA MET A 106 -4.00 -7.67 16.07
C MET A 106 -4.14 -7.63 17.58
N ASP A 107 -3.22 -6.92 18.23
CA ASP A 107 -3.24 -6.70 19.66
C ASP A 107 -4.63 -6.19 20.09
N LYS A 108 -5.29 -6.94 20.98
CA LYS A 108 -6.59 -6.56 21.53
C LYS A 108 -6.48 -5.35 22.47
N ASP A 109 -5.26 -4.89 22.75
CA ASP A 109 -4.96 -3.74 23.61
C ASP A 109 -4.82 -2.42 22.84
N GLY A 110 -5.20 -2.38 21.56
CA GLY A 110 -5.43 -1.14 20.82
C GLY A 110 -6.38 -0.22 21.59
N LYS A 111 -5.80 0.70 22.37
CA LYS A 111 -6.44 1.51 23.40
C LYS A 111 -7.57 2.35 22.80
N VAL A 112 -8.79 1.82 22.79
CA VAL A 112 -10.01 2.59 22.54
C VAL A 112 -10.22 3.48 23.76
N ILE A 113 -9.62 4.66 23.74
CA ILE A 113 -9.89 5.68 24.75
C ILE A 113 -11.19 6.38 24.34
N ASP A 114 -12.24 6.16 25.12
CA ASP A 114 -13.49 6.89 24.97
C ASP A 114 -13.20 8.39 25.17
N ILE A 115 -13.43 9.22 24.14
CA ILE A 115 -13.16 10.68 24.17
C ILE A 115 -13.88 11.40 25.33
N ARG A 116 -14.87 10.75 25.94
CA ARG A 116 -15.60 11.24 27.10
C ARG A 116 -14.85 11.13 28.43
N GLN A 117 -13.71 10.44 28.50
CA GLN A 117 -12.93 10.28 29.74
C GLN A 117 -11.64 11.13 29.81
N ALA A 118 -11.37 11.98 28.82
CA ALA A 118 -10.14 12.78 28.75
C ALA A 118 -10.24 14.20 29.31
N GLN A 119 -11.37 14.58 29.92
CA GLN A 119 -11.57 15.90 30.51
C GLN A 119 -12.13 15.72 31.93
N GLY A 120 -11.22 15.64 32.90
CA GLY A 120 -11.47 15.75 34.34
C GLY A 120 -10.31 16.53 34.95
#